data_AF-A0A357QIQ7-F1
#
_entry.id   AF-A0A357QIQ7-F1
#
_cell.length_a   1.000
_cell.length_b   1.000
_cell.length_c   1.000
_cell.angle_alpha   90.00
_cell.angle_beta   90.00
_cell.angle_gamma   90.00
#
_symmetry.space_group_name_H-M   'P 1'
#
loop_
_entity.id
_entity.type
_entity.pdbx_description
1 polymer ?
#
loop_
_entity_poly.entity_id
_entity_poly.type
_entity_poly.pdbx_seq_one_letter_code
_entity_poly.pdbx_strand_id
1 'polypeptide(L)'
;MSFLSLIKIIMLSKIFFRNKFPLKSQKDCVVLGNGPSLNPCLENHREFLANKDLFAVNYFPVTDIYDQLKPRNYIVGALEFWYPDVTPDRLEKQQKLFNALATKTTWELNLFISYKARKYPFWLEIIKSNKNIKVTYYNETPTEGFRSFRYCAFRKNLGMPRPHNVMIPAILFSLNMGYDKIYLVGADHSWLPLIKVDDQNNVLLNQQHFYDESTSVYKTMANKGKGQRNLSEVLHKFYLAFKGHMELAEYSKHKGIEIINLTPGSFIDAYQKINLSNLKNA
;
A
#
# COMPACT_ATOMS: atom_id res chain seq x y z
N MET A 1 21.69 13.03 -6.88
CA MET A 1 20.50 12.38 -6.28
C MET A 1 20.64 12.09 -4.79
N SER A 2 21.67 11.38 -4.32
CA SER A 2 21.81 11.06 -2.88
C SER A 2 21.86 12.29 -1.95
N PHE A 3 22.57 13.36 -2.34
CA PHE A 3 22.64 14.60 -1.56
C PHE A 3 21.25 15.25 -1.37
N LEU A 4 20.47 15.38 -2.45
CA LEU A 4 19.10 15.89 -2.37
C LEU A 4 18.20 14.99 -1.51
N SER A 5 18.36 13.67 -1.61
CA SER A 5 17.64 12.74 -0.75
C SER A 5 18.04 12.86 0.71
N LEU A 6 19.31 13.10 1.02
CA LEU A 6 19.79 13.36 2.38
C LEU A 6 19.12 14.63 2.94
N ILE A 7 19.09 15.71 2.17
CA ILE A 7 18.37 16.95 2.56
C ILE A 7 16.89 16.64 2.83
N LYS A 8 16.21 15.91 1.92
CA LYS A 8 14.81 15.51 2.11
C LYS A 8 14.61 14.70 3.39
N ILE A 9 15.52 13.76 3.70
CA ILE A 9 15.45 12.97 4.93
C ILE A 9 15.57 13.88 6.16
N ILE A 10 16.53 14.81 6.17
CA ILE A 10 16.74 15.75 7.28
C ILE A 10 15.50 16.64 7.48
N MET A 11 14.90 17.14 6.40
CA MET A 11 13.77 18.08 6.48
C MET A 11 12.42 17.40 6.72
N LEU A 12 12.18 16.24 6.09
CA LEU A 12 10.85 15.64 5.98
C LEU A 12 10.67 14.41 6.86
N SER A 13 11.75 13.70 7.19
CA SER A 13 11.69 12.47 7.98
C SER A 13 11.88 12.74 9.47
N LYS A 14 11.27 11.89 10.29
CA LYS A 14 11.47 11.90 11.74
C LYS A 14 12.58 10.94 12.13
N ILE A 15 13.81 11.46 12.08
CA ILE A 15 15.05 10.67 12.26
C ILE A 15 15.17 10.09 13.67
N PHE A 16 14.66 10.79 14.69
CA PHE A 16 14.66 10.32 16.08
C PHE A 16 13.49 9.37 16.40
N PHE A 17 12.55 9.20 15.48
CA PHE A 17 11.42 8.33 15.67
C PHE A 17 11.73 6.94 15.11
N ARG A 18 12.43 6.13 15.93
CA ARG A 18 12.68 4.72 15.62
C ARG A 18 11.57 3.86 16.18
N ASN A 19 10.59 3.53 15.34
CA ASN A 19 9.74 2.40 15.64
C ASN A 19 10.52 1.11 15.41
N LYS A 20 10.44 0.19 16.37
CA LYS A 20 10.77 -1.20 16.08
C LYS A 20 9.67 -1.73 15.16
N PHE A 21 10.07 -2.39 14.06
CA PHE A 21 9.10 -3.12 13.25
C PHE A 21 8.47 -4.22 14.12
N PRO A 22 7.16 -4.48 13.98
CA PRO A 22 6.52 -5.60 14.64
C PRO A 22 7.21 -6.92 14.26
N LEU A 23 7.15 -7.91 15.16
CA LEU A 23 7.65 -9.24 14.87
C LEU A 23 6.67 -9.99 13.96
N LYS A 24 7.20 -10.71 12.96
CA LYS A 24 6.41 -11.65 12.16
C LYS A 24 5.86 -12.79 13.03
N SER A 25 4.64 -13.24 12.79
CA SER A 25 4.10 -14.49 13.40
C SER A 25 4.37 -15.70 12.53
N GLN A 26 4.49 -15.48 11.22
CA GLN A 26 4.66 -16.54 10.25
C GLN A 26 5.97 -16.35 9.47
N LYS A 27 6.41 -17.43 8.84
CA LYS A 27 7.62 -17.41 7.99
C LYS A 27 7.44 -16.49 6.78
N ASP A 28 6.27 -16.59 6.16
CA ASP A 28 5.89 -15.89 4.93
C ASP A 28 4.72 -14.92 5.16
N CYS A 29 4.55 -13.96 4.26
CA CYS A 29 3.38 -13.08 4.25
C CYS A 29 2.74 -12.93 2.88
N VAL A 30 1.47 -12.53 2.88
CA VAL A 30 0.71 -12.14 1.69
C VAL A 30 0.30 -10.69 1.81
N VAL A 31 0.60 -9.88 0.80
CA VAL A 31 0.14 -8.51 0.67
C VAL A 31 -1.10 -8.50 -0.22
N LEU A 32 -2.24 -8.17 0.38
CA LEU A 32 -3.55 -8.04 -0.26
C LEU A 32 -3.66 -6.62 -0.82
N GLY A 33 -3.44 -6.47 -2.12
CA GLY A 33 -3.82 -5.28 -2.86
C GLY A 33 -5.34 -5.21 -3.04
N ASN A 34 -5.83 -4.04 -3.47
CA ASN A 34 -7.27 -3.82 -3.62
C ASN A 34 -7.76 -3.89 -5.07
N GLY A 35 -6.97 -4.42 -6.01
CA GLY A 35 -7.41 -4.56 -7.39
C GLY A 35 -8.44 -5.69 -7.60
N PRO A 36 -9.20 -5.66 -8.71
CA PRO A 36 -10.34 -6.56 -8.95
C PRO A 36 -9.93 -8.05 -8.95
N SER A 37 -8.70 -8.37 -9.36
CA SER A 37 -8.18 -9.74 -9.32
C SER A 37 -8.16 -10.39 -7.92
N LEU A 38 -8.35 -9.62 -6.84
CA LEU A 38 -8.44 -10.18 -5.49
C LEU A 38 -9.68 -11.07 -5.31
N ASN A 39 -10.83 -10.72 -5.89
CA ASN A 39 -12.08 -11.48 -5.69
C ASN A 39 -11.94 -12.96 -6.10
N PRO A 40 -11.50 -13.28 -7.33
CA PRO A 40 -11.25 -14.67 -7.72
C PRO A 40 -10.22 -15.40 -6.84
N CYS A 41 -9.23 -14.68 -6.30
CA CYS A 41 -8.24 -15.26 -5.39
C CYS A 41 -8.89 -15.66 -4.04
N LEU A 42 -9.77 -14.81 -3.51
CA LEU A 42 -10.46 -15.07 -2.25
C LEU A 42 -11.51 -16.17 -2.38
N GLU A 43 -12.15 -16.29 -3.53
CA GLU A 43 -13.14 -17.32 -3.81
C GLU A 43 -12.50 -18.69 -4.01
N ASN A 44 -11.44 -18.77 -4.81
CA ASN A 44 -10.92 -20.05 -5.28
C ASN A 44 -9.70 -20.55 -4.50
N HIS A 45 -9.00 -19.67 -3.78
CA HIS A 45 -7.68 -19.97 -3.21
C HIS A 45 -7.51 -19.42 -1.79
N ARG A 46 -8.59 -19.28 -1.03
CA ARG A 46 -8.55 -18.78 0.36
C ARG A 46 -7.61 -19.58 1.26
N GLU A 47 -7.53 -20.88 1.06
CA GLU A 47 -6.66 -21.77 1.85
C GLU A 47 -5.18 -21.41 1.73
N PHE A 48 -4.74 -20.86 0.60
CA PHE A 48 -3.36 -20.41 0.41
C PHE A 48 -2.96 -19.30 1.40
N LEU A 49 -3.94 -18.50 1.84
CA LEU A 49 -3.74 -17.41 2.80
C LEU A 49 -3.54 -17.94 4.23
N ALA A 50 -3.91 -19.19 4.51
CA ALA A 50 -3.71 -19.79 5.81
C ALA A 50 -2.22 -19.92 6.14
N ASN A 51 -1.90 -19.85 7.44
CA ASN A 51 -0.53 -19.96 7.97
C ASN A 51 0.46 -18.91 7.42
N LYS A 52 -0.05 -17.76 6.94
CA LYS A 52 0.76 -16.62 6.48
C LYS A 52 0.28 -15.35 7.18
N ASP A 53 1.21 -14.43 7.42
CA ASP A 53 0.81 -13.11 7.89
C ASP A 53 0.18 -12.34 6.73
N LEU A 54 -0.96 -11.70 6.98
CA LEU A 54 -1.64 -10.92 5.95
C LEU A 54 -1.41 -9.42 6.16
N PHE A 55 -1.12 -8.73 5.06
CA PHE A 55 -1.10 -7.28 4.96
C PHE A 55 -2.33 -6.84 4.17
N ALA A 56 -3.23 -6.10 4.80
CA ALA A 56 -4.34 -5.44 4.12
C ALA A 56 -4.07 -3.93 3.97
N VAL A 57 -4.73 -3.28 3.01
CA VAL A 57 -4.43 -1.87 2.69
C VAL A 57 -5.68 -1.02 2.45
N ASN A 58 -5.60 0.27 2.78
CA ASN A 58 -6.63 1.26 2.44
C ASN A 58 -8.05 0.80 2.83
N TYR A 59 -9.08 0.95 1.98
CA TYR A 59 -10.47 0.68 2.36
C TYR A 59 -10.83 -0.79 2.64
N PHE A 60 -9.89 -1.73 2.64
CA PHE A 60 -10.14 -3.15 2.94
C PHE A 60 -11.04 -3.41 4.18
N PRO A 61 -10.89 -2.69 5.32
CA PRO A 61 -11.69 -2.91 6.53
C PRO A 61 -13.19 -2.68 6.37
N VAL A 62 -13.63 -1.96 5.34
CA VAL A 62 -15.06 -1.70 5.10
C VAL A 62 -15.80 -2.91 4.54
N THR A 63 -15.08 -3.97 4.19
CA THR A 63 -15.63 -5.23 3.65
C THR A 63 -15.83 -6.26 4.76
N ASP A 64 -16.65 -7.28 4.51
CA ASP A 64 -16.82 -8.42 5.45
C ASP A 64 -15.68 -9.43 5.35
N ILE A 65 -14.90 -9.38 4.27
CA ILE A 65 -13.68 -10.16 4.08
C ILE A 65 -12.63 -9.80 5.14
N TYR A 66 -12.63 -8.55 5.63
CA TYR A 66 -11.72 -8.11 6.68
C TYR A 66 -11.83 -8.94 7.97
N ASP A 67 -13.05 -9.14 8.47
CA ASP A 67 -13.34 -9.91 9.68
C ASP A 67 -13.04 -11.40 9.51
N GLN A 68 -13.15 -11.86 8.28
CA GLN A 68 -12.92 -13.23 7.84
C GLN A 68 -11.44 -13.59 7.71
N LEU A 69 -10.60 -12.65 7.27
CA LEU A 69 -9.16 -12.88 7.07
C LEU A 69 -8.30 -12.44 8.25
N LYS A 70 -8.80 -11.51 9.08
CA LYS A 70 -8.12 -11.01 10.29
C LYS A 70 -6.65 -10.63 10.06
N PRO A 71 -6.35 -9.72 9.12
CA PRO A 71 -4.97 -9.39 8.78
C PRO A 71 -4.21 -8.84 10.00
N ARG A 72 -2.99 -9.32 10.25
CA ARG A 72 -2.16 -8.85 11.38
C ARG A 72 -1.49 -7.51 11.08
N ASN A 73 -1.31 -7.17 9.80
CA ASN A 73 -0.66 -5.94 9.38
C ASN A 73 -1.60 -5.16 8.46
N TYR A 74 -1.68 -3.85 8.67
CA TYR A 74 -2.57 -3.01 7.88
C TYR A 74 -1.94 -1.65 7.59
N ILE A 75 -2.01 -1.20 6.34
CA ILE A 75 -1.34 0.02 5.89
C ILE A 75 -2.33 0.99 5.26
N VAL A 76 -2.30 2.23 5.74
CA VAL A 76 -3.00 3.35 5.12
C VAL A 76 -2.01 4.16 4.30
N GLY A 77 -2.28 4.31 2.99
CA GLY A 77 -1.32 4.85 2.02
C GLY A 77 -1.90 5.92 1.11
N ALA A 78 -2.42 7.02 1.66
CA ALA A 78 -2.67 8.28 0.93
C ALA A 78 -2.96 9.45 1.90
N LEU A 79 -2.55 10.66 1.55
CA LEU A 79 -2.82 11.89 2.33
C LEU A 79 -4.34 12.09 2.58
N GLU A 80 -5.16 11.74 1.61
CA GLU A 80 -6.62 11.89 1.65
C GLU A 80 -7.31 11.01 2.69
N PHE A 81 -6.61 10.10 3.38
CA PHE A 81 -7.19 9.34 4.48
C PHE A 81 -7.25 10.13 5.79
N TRP A 82 -6.42 11.17 5.97
CA TRP A 82 -6.35 11.90 7.23
C TRP A 82 -6.34 13.42 7.06
N TYR A 83 -6.37 13.93 5.83
CA TYR A 83 -6.40 15.36 5.55
C TYR A 83 -7.83 15.89 5.60
N PRO A 84 -8.11 16.98 6.35
CA PRO A 84 -9.47 17.48 6.55
C PRO A 84 -10.01 18.29 5.37
N ASP A 85 -9.14 18.93 4.58
CA ASP A 85 -9.55 19.74 3.42
C ASP A 85 -9.70 18.85 2.17
N VAL A 86 -10.77 18.04 2.20
CA VAL A 86 -11.21 17.16 1.13
C VAL A 86 -12.73 17.30 0.93
N THR A 87 -13.28 16.70 -0.13
CA THR A 87 -14.72 16.73 -0.40
C THR A 87 -15.53 16.02 0.71
N PRO A 88 -16.82 16.35 0.92
CA PRO A 88 -17.68 15.69 1.90
C PRO A 88 -17.73 14.15 1.77
N ASP A 89 -17.86 13.62 0.54
CA ASP A 89 -17.79 12.16 0.27
C ASP A 89 -16.47 11.53 0.76
N ARG A 90 -15.35 12.26 0.67
CA ARG A 90 -14.06 11.77 1.16
C ARG A 90 -14.00 11.78 2.67
N LEU A 91 -14.55 12.81 3.33
CA LEU A 91 -14.65 12.86 4.80
C LEU A 91 -15.46 11.68 5.34
N GLU A 92 -16.59 11.36 4.72
CA GLU A 92 -17.40 10.20 5.08
C GLU A 92 -16.62 8.89 4.93
N LYS A 93 -15.91 8.71 3.82
CA LYS A 93 -15.05 7.55 3.59
C LYS A 93 -13.92 7.44 4.61
N GLN A 94 -13.30 8.55 5.02
CA GLN A 94 -12.29 8.54 6.10
C GLN A 94 -12.89 8.01 7.41
N GLN A 95 -14.06 8.53 7.82
CA GLN A 95 -14.75 8.08 9.03
C GLN A 95 -15.12 6.60 8.93
N LYS A 96 -15.72 6.18 7.81
CA LYS A 96 -16.08 4.78 7.56
C LYS A 96 -14.88 3.85 7.69
N LEU A 97 -13.73 4.24 7.15
CA LEU A 97 -12.50 3.45 7.27
C LEU A 97 -12.07 3.27 8.72
N PHE A 98 -11.87 4.36 9.46
CA PHE A 98 -11.31 4.27 10.82
C PHE A 98 -12.32 3.69 11.81
N ASN A 99 -13.61 3.95 11.62
CA ASN A 99 -14.66 3.31 12.40
C ASN A 99 -14.67 1.80 12.16
N ALA A 100 -14.62 1.36 10.89
CA ALA A 100 -14.53 -0.07 10.58
C ALA A 100 -13.30 -0.71 11.23
N LEU A 101 -12.11 -0.10 11.11
CA LEU A 101 -10.91 -0.58 11.81
C LEU A 101 -11.15 -0.69 13.33
N ALA A 102 -11.65 0.36 13.97
CA ALA A 102 -11.83 0.40 15.42
C ALA A 102 -12.88 -0.58 15.93
N THR A 103 -13.99 -0.79 15.21
CA THR A 103 -15.10 -1.62 15.69
C THR A 103 -14.95 -3.10 15.33
N LYS A 104 -14.42 -3.41 14.14
CA LYS A 104 -14.29 -4.78 13.63
C LYS A 104 -13.07 -5.52 14.17
N THR A 105 -12.00 -4.81 14.51
CA THR A 105 -10.72 -5.44 14.88
C THR A 105 -10.77 -6.04 16.29
N THR A 106 -10.85 -7.36 16.37
CA THR A 106 -10.86 -8.12 17.63
C THR A 106 -9.56 -8.90 17.90
N TRP A 107 -8.57 -8.76 17.02
CA TRP A 107 -7.26 -9.43 17.07
C TRP A 107 -6.12 -8.41 17.07
N GLU A 108 -4.91 -8.81 17.45
CA GLU A 108 -3.74 -7.93 17.40
C GLU A 108 -3.47 -7.44 15.97
N LEU A 109 -3.51 -6.12 15.77
CA LEU A 109 -3.30 -5.47 14.48
C LEU A 109 -2.17 -4.43 14.57
N ASN A 110 -1.22 -4.50 13.65
CA ASN A 110 -0.23 -3.46 13.43
C ASN A 110 -0.75 -2.48 12.36
N LEU A 111 -1.18 -1.30 12.77
CA LEU A 111 -1.60 -0.21 11.88
C LEU A 111 -0.39 0.64 11.51
N PHE A 112 0.03 0.57 10.25
CA PHE A 112 1.07 1.40 9.67
C PHE A 112 0.48 2.64 9.00
N ILE A 113 0.89 3.83 9.44
CA ILE A 113 0.37 5.10 8.92
C ILE A 113 1.49 6.15 8.78
N SER A 114 1.38 7.05 7.81
CA SER A 114 2.36 8.12 7.60
C SER A 114 2.51 8.97 8.86
N TYR A 115 3.73 9.34 9.22
CA TYR A 115 3.98 10.25 10.34
C TYR A 115 3.23 11.58 10.17
N LYS A 116 2.99 12.01 8.92
CA LYS A 116 2.24 13.24 8.63
C LYS A 116 0.80 13.19 9.16
N ALA A 117 0.22 12.00 9.32
CA ALA A 117 -1.13 11.82 9.87
C ALA A 117 -1.25 12.32 11.31
N ARG A 118 -0.15 12.37 12.08
CA ARG A 118 -0.15 12.91 13.46
C ARG A 118 -0.59 14.37 13.57
N LYS A 119 -0.53 15.12 12.47
CA LYS A 119 -1.01 16.51 12.43
C LYS A 119 -2.54 16.61 12.52
N TYR A 120 -3.26 15.52 12.30
CA TYR A 120 -4.72 15.48 12.22
C TYR A 120 -5.25 14.41 13.18
N PRO A 121 -5.67 14.75 14.40
CA PRO A 121 -5.88 13.77 15.46
C PRO A 121 -7.17 12.93 15.33
N PHE A 122 -8.13 13.29 14.47
CA PHE A 122 -9.45 12.64 14.45
C PHE A 122 -9.38 11.11 14.32
N TRP A 123 -8.54 10.60 13.42
CA TRP A 123 -8.40 9.16 13.19
C TRP A 123 -7.81 8.46 14.41
N LEU A 124 -6.90 9.14 15.12
CA LEU A 124 -6.26 8.60 16.30
C LEU A 124 -7.25 8.50 17.46
N GLU A 125 -8.16 9.47 17.61
CA GLU A 125 -9.21 9.40 18.62
C GLU A 125 -10.17 8.22 18.38
N ILE A 126 -10.51 7.92 17.12
CA ILE A 126 -11.30 6.73 16.77
C ILE A 126 -10.52 5.45 17.12
N ILE A 127 -9.26 5.34 16.68
CA ILE A 127 -8.45 4.13 16.86
C ILE A 127 -8.09 3.86 18.33
N LYS A 128 -7.87 4.89 19.14
CA LYS A 128 -7.53 4.76 20.58
C LYS A 128 -8.59 4.00 21.38
N SER A 129 -9.84 3.95 20.91
CA SER A 129 -10.90 3.14 21.54
C SER A 129 -10.62 1.63 21.49
N ASN A 130 -9.75 1.17 20.60
CA ASN A 130 -9.45 -0.24 20.40
C ASN A 130 -8.00 -0.59 20.81
N LYS A 131 -7.87 -1.28 21.95
CA LYS A 131 -6.57 -1.72 22.51
C LYS A 131 -5.83 -2.77 21.67
N ASN A 132 -6.51 -3.42 20.73
CA ASN A 132 -5.90 -4.45 19.87
C ASN A 132 -5.07 -3.82 18.72
N ILE A 133 -5.25 -2.52 18.46
CA ILE A 133 -4.59 -1.83 17.34
C ILE A 133 -3.34 -1.10 17.85
N LYS A 134 -2.18 -1.53 17.34
CA LYS A 134 -0.88 -0.91 17.62
C LYS A 134 -0.48 -0.01 16.45
N VAL A 135 -0.34 1.29 16.73
CA VAL A 135 0.02 2.28 15.71
C VAL A 135 1.53 2.34 15.49
N THR A 136 1.97 2.11 14.26
CA THR A 136 3.36 2.24 13.80
C THR A 136 3.46 3.31 12.72
N TYR A 137 4.11 4.43 13.03
CA TYR A 137 4.34 5.48 12.04
C TYR A 137 5.47 5.16 11.06
N TYR A 138 5.35 5.68 9.84
CA TYR A 138 6.40 5.61 8.82
C TYR A 138 6.68 6.94 8.11
N ASN A 139 7.90 7.07 7.57
CA ASN A 139 8.30 8.24 6.79
C ASN A 139 8.10 7.98 5.30
N GLU A 140 7.17 8.71 4.67
CA GLU A 140 6.88 8.63 3.23
C GLU A 140 7.91 9.36 2.34
N THR A 141 9.09 9.68 2.87
CA THR A 141 10.10 10.53 2.21
C THR A 141 10.72 9.81 1.01
N PRO A 142 10.54 10.32 -0.22
CA PRO A 142 11.19 9.77 -1.41
C PRO A 142 12.71 9.77 -1.27
N THR A 143 13.32 8.60 -1.38
CA THR A 143 14.76 8.45 -1.23
C THR A 143 15.38 7.80 -2.47
N GLU A 144 16.14 8.61 -3.20
CA GLU A 144 16.83 8.23 -4.44
C GLU A 144 18.35 8.37 -4.27
N GLY A 145 19.14 7.59 -5.00
CA GLY A 145 20.60 7.61 -4.88
C GLY A 145 21.24 6.25 -5.12
N PHE A 146 22.52 6.13 -4.76
CA PHE A 146 23.23 4.86 -4.83
C PHE A 146 22.63 3.82 -3.87
N ARG A 147 22.77 2.53 -4.21
CA ARG A 147 22.06 1.41 -3.57
C ARG A 147 22.23 1.37 -2.06
N SER A 148 23.47 1.40 -1.55
CA SER A 148 23.72 1.27 -0.10
C SER A 148 23.12 2.42 0.72
N PHE A 149 23.10 3.66 0.19
CA PHE A 149 22.42 4.78 0.83
C PHE A 149 20.91 4.56 0.90
N ARG A 150 20.28 4.20 -0.24
CA ARG A 150 18.83 3.90 -0.28
C ARG A 150 18.46 2.78 0.68
N TYR A 151 19.20 1.67 0.66
CA TYR A 151 18.94 0.52 1.52
C TYR A 151 19.08 0.86 3.01
N CYS A 152 20.07 1.68 3.36
CA CYS A 152 20.23 2.17 4.73
C CYS A 152 19.01 3.00 5.16
N ALA A 153 18.54 3.92 4.31
CA ALA A 153 17.38 4.75 4.60
C ALA A 153 16.09 3.90 4.69
N PHE A 154 15.90 2.97 3.77
CA PHE A 154 14.75 2.04 3.72
C PHE A 154 14.69 1.18 4.99
N ARG A 155 15.79 0.55 5.38
CA ARG A 155 15.89 -0.28 6.60
C ARG A 155 15.61 0.52 7.86
N LYS A 156 16.07 1.77 7.92
CA LYS A 156 15.92 2.65 9.10
C LYS A 156 14.59 3.41 9.13
N ASN A 157 13.65 3.12 8.22
CA ASN A 157 12.39 3.86 8.08
C ASN A 157 12.62 5.38 7.91
N LEU A 158 13.73 5.79 7.27
CA LEU A 158 14.05 7.19 7.01
C LEU A 158 13.53 7.66 5.65
N GLY A 159 13.19 6.72 4.78
CA GLY A 159 12.54 6.99 3.52
C GLY A 159 12.23 5.70 2.79
N MET A 160 11.71 5.84 1.58
CA MET A 160 11.21 4.73 0.78
C MET A 160 11.32 5.06 -0.72
N PRO A 161 11.15 4.06 -1.62
CA PRO A 161 10.81 4.35 -3.00
C PRO A 161 9.57 5.25 -3.03
N ARG A 162 9.44 6.08 -4.07
CA ARG A 162 8.37 7.09 -4.14
C ARG A 162 6.99 6.44 -3.93
N PRO A 163 6.24 6.77 -2.87
CA PRO A 163 5.00 6.08 -2.51
C PRO A 163 3.81 6.59 -3.33
N HIS A 164 3.82 6.32 -4.63
CA HIS A 164 2.71 6.66 -5.53
C HIS A 164 1.56 5.65 -5.48
N ASN A 165 1.77 4.53 -4.77
CA ASN A 165 0.81 3.46 -4.54
C ASN A 165 1.12 2.80 -3.17
N VAL A 166 0.07 2.32 -2.48
CA VAL A 166 0.16 1.73 -1.13
C VAL A 166 0.92 0.40 -1.07
N MET A 167 1.04 -0.32 -2.18
CA MET A 167 1.84 -1.54 -2.27
C MET A 167 3.32 -1.28 -2.00
N ILE A 168 3.83 -0.09 -2.30
CA ILE A 168 5.24 0.28 -2.05
C ILE A 168 5.59 0.22 -0.55
N PRO A 169 4.90 0.96 0.35
CA PRO A 169 5.16 0.84 1.78
C PRO A 169 4.82 -0.57 2.31
N ALA A 170 3.82 -1.26 1.76
CA ALA A 170 3.49 -2.62 2.18
C ALA A 170 4.61 -3.62 1.95
N ILE A 171 5.10 -3.70 0.72
CA ILE A 171 6.21 -4.57 0.37
C ILE A 171 7.47 -4.16 1.13
N LEU A 172 7.74 -2.85 1.27
CA LEU A 172 8.90 -2.37 2.02
C LEU A 172 8.88 -2.82 3.49
N PHE A 173 7.73 -2.75 4.16
CA PHE A 173 7.62 -3.17 5.56
C PHE A 173 7.65 -4.68 5.71
N SER A 174 7.03 -5.44 4.80
CA SER A 174 7.23 -6.89 4.73
C SER A 174 8.73 -7.23 4.61
N LEU A 175 9.48 -6.58 3.72
CA LEU A 175 10.93 -6.77 3.59
C LEU A 175 11.71 -6.39 4.86
N ASN A 176 11.27 -5.36 5.58
CA ASN A 176 11.95 -4.91 6.80
C ASN A 176 11.60 -5.73 8.04
N MET A 177 10.43 -6.39 8.05
CA MET A 177 10.03 -7.38 9.05
C MET A 177 10.72 -8.73 8.84
N GLY A 178 11.36 -8.94 7.69
CA GLY A 178 12.23 -10.08 7.44
C GLY A 178 11.47 -11.39 7.19
N TYR A 179 10.33 -11.33 6.48
CA TYR A 179 9.69 -12.52 5.93
C TYR A 179 10.59 -13.22 4.92
N ASP A 180 10.44 -14.53 4.76
CA ASP A 180 11.26 -15.31 3.84
C ASP A 180 10.71 -15.19 2.41
N LYS A 181 9.38 -15.29 2.28
CA LYS A 181 8.65 -15.00 1.04
C LYS A 181 7.54 -13.97 1.25
N ILE A 182 7.37 -13.12 0.25
CA ILE A 182 6.32 -12.09 0.17
C ILE A 182 5.50 -12.34 -1.09
N TYR A 183 4.24 -12.74 -0.90
CA TYR A 183 3.32 -13.00 -2.00
C TYR A 183 2.42 -11.78 -2.26
N LEU A 184 2.15 -11.46 -3.52
CA LEU A 184 1.27 -10.35 -3.89
C LEU A 184 0.01 -10.89 -4.58
N VAL A 185 -1.16 -10.53 -4.06
CA VAL A 185 -2.48 -10.81 -4.66
C VAL A 185 -3.27 -9.49 -4.73
N GLY A 186 -4.15 -9.31 -5.72
CA GLY A 186 -4.87 -8.04 -5.90
C GLY A 186 -3.99 -6.84 -6.27
N ALA A 187 -2.76 -7.10 -6.75
CA ALA A 187 -1.75 -6.09 -7.10
C ALA A 187 -1.71 -5.82 -8.61
N ASP A 188 -2.87 -5.48 -9.18
CA ASP A 188 -3.10 -5.47 -10.63
C ASP A 188 -2.22 -4.44 -11.36
N HIS A 189 -2.30 -3.16 -10.97
CA HIS A 189 -1.58 -2.06 -11.63
C HIS A 189 -1.85 -1.96 -13.16
N SER A 190 -2.93 -2.55 -13.64
CA SER A 190 -3.35 -2.62 -15.05
C SER A 190 -4.13 -1.38 -15.49
N TRP A 191 -3.79 -0.20 -14.97
CA TRP A 191 -4.53 1.05 -15.21
C TRP A 191 -4.35 1.67 -16.59
N LEU A 192 -3.26 1.35 -17.30
CA LEU A 192 -2.94 1.94 -18.62
C LEU A 192 -4.09 1.81 -19.64
N PRO A 193 -4.69 0.62 -19.87
CA PRO A 193 -5.83 0.48 -20.77
C PRO A 193 -7.11 1.19 -20.30
N LEU A 194 -7.14 1.70 -19.06
CA LEU A 194 -8.30 2.37 -18.45
C LEU A 194 -8.18 3.90 -18.51
N ILE A 195 -7.21 4.44 -19.24
CA ILE A 195 -7.07 5.87 -19.49
C ILE A 195 -7.90 6.29 -20.71
N LYS A 196 -8.61 7.41 -20.60
CA LYS A 196 -9.26 8.10 -21.71
C LYS A 196 -8.93 9.59 -21.67
N VAL A 197 -8.92 10.23 -22.83
CA VAL A 197 -8.93 11.68 -22.96
C VAL A 197 -10.21 12.03 -23.71
N ASP A 198 -11.07 12.86 -23.12
CA ASP A 198 -12.32 13.28 -23.75
C ASP A 198 -12.11 14.47 -24.72
N ASP A 199 -13.17 14.86 -25.42
CA ASP A 199 -13.15 15.96 -26.40
C ASP A 199 -12.88 17.34 -25.76
N GLN A 200 -12.92 17.44 -24.43
CA GLN A 200 -12.57 18.63 -23.66
C GLN A 200 -11.14 18.56 -23.10
N ASN A 201 -10.33 17.58 -23.52
CA ASN A 201 -8.98 17.30 -23.03
C ASN A 201 -8.89 16.94 -21.54
N ASN A 202 -9.98 16.49 -20.91
CA ASN A 202 -9.90 15.95 -19.56
C ASN A 202 -9.34 14.54 -19.61
N VAL A 203 -8.37 14.26 -18.74
CA VAL A 203 -7.82 12.90 -18.59
C VAL A 203 -8.63 12.14 -17.57
N LEU A 204 -9.35 11.14 -18.06
CA LEU A 204 -10.20 10.26 -17.29
C LEU A 204 -9.49 8.93 -17.04
N LEU A 205 -9.66 8.40 -15.86
CA LEU A 205 -9.14 7.10 -15.46
C LEU A 205 -10.25 6.33 -14.75
N ASN A 206 -10.51 5.10 -15.18
CA ASN A 206 -11.34 4.20 -14.39
C ASN A 206 -10.46 3.43 -13.39
N GLN A 207 -10.56 3.76 -12.10
CA GLN A 207 -9.85 3.03 -11.04
C GLN A 207 -10.81 2.01 -10.44
N GLN A 208 -10.59 0.75 -10.77
CA GLN A 208 -11.37 -0.37 -10.26
C GLN A 208 -10.71 -0.93 -9.00
N HIS A 209 -11.51 -1.13 -7.96
CA HIS A 209 -11.15 -1.91 -6.78
C HIS A 209 -12.10 -3.09 -6.64
N PHE A 210 -11.69 -4.14 -5.91
CA PHE A 210 -12.49 -5.35 -5.72
C PHE A 210 -13.85 -5.12 -5.02
N TYR A 211 -13.98 -4.01 -4.28
CA TYR A 211 -15.23 -3.59 -3.63
C TYR A 211 -16.04 -2.56 -4.46
N ASP A 212 -15.58 -2.20 -5.67
CA ASP A 212 -16.19 -1.17 -6.55
C ASP A 212 -16.65 -1.75 -7.91
N GLU A 213 -16.63 -3.08 -8.13
CA GLU A 213 -16.75 -3.69 -9.48
C GLU A 213 -17.99 -3.24 -10.27
N SER A 214 -19.12 -2.97 -9.62
CA SER A 214 -20.36 -2.51 -10.27
C SER A 214 -20.58 -1.00 -10.26
N THR A 215 -19.72 -0.22 -9.58
CA THR A 215 -19.90 1.23 -9.37
C THR A 215 -18.74 2.08 -9.89
N SER A 216 -17.66 1.45 -10.36
CA SER A 216 -16.51 2.15 -10.92
C SER A 216 -16.88 2.95 -12.17
N VAL A 217 -16.50 4.23 -12.21
CA VAL A 217 -16.75 5.10 -13.36
C VAL A 217 -15.51 5.91 -13.69
N TYR A 218 -15.39 6.32 -14.96
CA TYR A 218 -14.33 7.21 -15.43
C TYR A 218 -14.40 8.55 -14.70
N LYS A 219 -13.31 8.92 -14.02
CA LYS A 219 -13.18 10.19 -13.32
C LYS A 219 -11.80 10.78 -13.56
N THR A 220 -11.67 12.09 -13.38
CA THR A 220 -10.37 12.75 -13.43
C THR A 220 -9.49 12.36 -12.25
N MET A 221 -8.21 12.15 -12.51
CA MET A 221 -7.25 11.88 -11.44
C MET A 221 -6.93 13.17 -10.68
N ALA A 222 -7.37 13.25 -9.43
CA ALA A 222 -7.14 14.43 -8.60
C ALA A 222 -5.65 14.69 -8.32
N ASN A 223 -5.25 15.96 -8.24
CA ASN A 223 -3.93 16.37 -7.78
C ASN A 223 -3.95 16.72 -6.29
N LYS A 224 -3.54 15.77 -5.43
CA LYS A 224 -3.60 15.93 -3.96
C LYS A 224 -5.02 16.22 -3.44
N GLY A 225 -6.04 15.65 -4.08
CA GLY A 225 -7.43 15.83 -3.71
C GLY A 225 -8.14 17.05 -4.31
N LYS A 226 -7.44 17.89 -5.08
CA LYS A 226 -8.01 19.04 -5.81
C LYS A 226 -7.50 19.09 -7.26
N GLY A 227 -8.26 19.69 -8.16
CA GLY A 227 -7.88 19.84 -9.58
C GLY A 227 -7.74 18.53 -10.36
N GLN A 228 -7.26 18.62 -11.59
CA GLN A 228 -7.13 17.50 -12.52
C GLN A 228 -5.69 17.40 -13.03
N ARG A 229 -5.23 16.17 -13.31
CA ARG A 229 -3.92 15.92 -13.91
C ARG A 229 -4.03 15.84 -15.43
N ASN A 230 -3.03 16.34 -16.14
CA ASN A 230 -2.88 16.07 -17.56
C ASN A 230 -2.29 14.66 -17.79
N LEU A 231 -2.24 14.24 -19.07
CA LEU A 231 -1.85 12.87 -19.42
C LEU A 231 -0.40 12.57 -19.04
N SER A 232 0.50 13.53 -19.28
CA SER A 232 1.92 13.42 -18.92
C SER A 232 2.11 13.21 -17.42
N GLU A 233 1.36 13.94 -16.58
CA GLU A 233 1.41 13.78 -15.12
C GLU A 233 0.86 12.44 -14.63
N VAL A 234 -0.18 11.90 -15.30
CA VAL A 234 -0.72 10.56 -15.01
C VAL A 234 0.31 9.49 -15.35
N LEU A 235 0.84 9.52 -16.58
CA LEU A 235 1.85 8.56 -17.04
C LEU A 235 3.14 8.64 -16.22
N HIS A 236 3.57 9.84 -15.85
CA HIS A 236 4.71 10.02 -14.95
C HIS A 236 4.46 9.41 -13.57
N LYS A 237 3.25 9.55 -13.01
CA LYS A 237 2.88 8.89 -11.74
C LYS A 237 2.97 7.36 -11.86
N PHE A 238 2.50 6.80 -12.97
CA PHE A 238 2.55 5.35 -13.22
C PHE A 238 3.99 4.88 -13.37
N TYR A 239 4.81 5.59 -14.15
CA TYR A 239 6.25 5.34 -14.23
C TYR A 239 6.90 5.30 -12.84
N LEU A 240 6.63 6.28 -11.99
CA LEU A 240 7.21 6.32 -10.64
C LEU A 240 6.71 5.17 -9.75
N ALA A 241 5.46 4.71 -9.93
CA ALA A 241 4.93 3.54 -9.21
C ALA A 241 5.67 2.25 -9.64
N PHE A 242 5.79 1.99 -10.95
CA PHE A 242 6.51 0.82 -11.47
C PHE A 242 8.00 0.85 -11.13
N LYS A 243 8.64 2.03 -11.25
CA LYS A 243 10.03 2.23 -10.80
C LYS A 243 10.20 1.87 -9.33
N GLY A 244 9.23 2.21 -8.49
CA GLY A 244 9.25 1.83 -7.07
C GLY A 244 9.31 0.31 -6.87
N HIS A 245 8.60 -0.47 -7.69
CA HIS A 245 8.66 -1.93 -7.65
C HIS A 245 10.04 -2.47 -8.05
N MET A 246 10.65 -1.88 -9.08
CA MET A 246 12.02 -2.23 -9.49
C MET A 246 13.02 -1.97 -8.36
N GLU A 247 12.91 -0.83 -7.67
CA GLU A 247 13.77 -0.52 -6.53
C GLU A 247 13.58 -1.50 -5.36
N LEU A 248 12.35 -1.97 -5.12
CA LEU A 248 12.06 -2.98 -4.10
C LEU A 248 12.56 -4.36 -4.50
N ALA A 249 12.54 -4.73 -5.78
CA ALA A 249 13.13 -5.96 -6.28
C ALA A 249 14.65 -5.99 -6.09
N GLU A 250 15.34 -4.86 -6.31
CA GLU A 250 16.77 -4.77 -5.99
C GLU A 250 17.03 -4.92 -4.48
N TYR A 251 16.18 -4.30 -3.66
CA TYR A 251 16.30 -4.35 -2.20
C TYR A 251 15.98 -5.75 -1.64
N SER A 252 15.03 -6.47 -2.23
CA SER A 252 14.69 -7.84 -1.81
C SER A 252 15.84 -8.80 -2.07
N LYS A 253 16.51 -8.68 -3.23
CA LYS A 253 17.74 -9.44 -3.55
C LYS A 253 18.85 -9.19 -2.53
N HIS A 254 19.06 -7.93 -2.13
CA HIS A 254 20.03 -7.60 -1.08
C HIS A 254 19.67 -8.20 0.29
N LYS A 255 18.38 -8.35 0.59
CA LYS A 255 17.87 -8.97 1.80
C LYS A 255 17.85 -10.50 1.75
N GLY A 256 18.00 -11.12 0.58
CA GLY A 256 17.78 -12.55 0.39
C GLY A 256 16.31 -12.96 0.57
N ILE A 257 15.37 -12.07 0.26
CA ILE A 257 13.92 -12.29 0.42
C ILE A 257 13.27 -12.35 -0.97
N GLU A 258 12.43 -13.36 -1.19
CA GLU A 258 11.70 -13.54 -2.44
C GLU A 258 10.40 -12.73 -2.43
N ILE A 259 10.13 -12.02 -3.54
CA ILE A 259 8.83 -11.40 -3.81
C ILE A 259 8.22 -12.12 -5.01
N ILE A 260 7.03 -12.66 -4.84
CA ILE A 260 6.33 -13.45 -5.85
C ILE A 260 4.99 -12.77 -6.13
N ASN A 261 4.79 -12.40 -7.39
CA ASN A 261 3.53 -11.82 -7.85
C ASN A 261 2.59 -12.94 -8.31
N LEU A 262 1.52 -13.15 -7.56
CA LEU A 262 0.48 -14.14 -7.85
C LEU A 262 -0.74 -13.52 -8.51
N THR A 263 -0.70 -12.22 -8.80
CA THR A 263 -1.83 -11.47 -9.34
C THR A 263 -1.95 -11.72 -10.85
N PRO A 264 -3.03 -12.37 -11.33
CA PRO A 264 -3.28 -12.55 -12.75
C PRO A 264 -3.44 -11.20 -13.46
N GLY A 265 -2.87 -11.06 -14.66
CA GLY A 265 -2.97 -9.82 -15.44
C GLY A 265 -2.22 -8.63 -14.85
N SER A 266 -1.46 -8.80 -13.76
CA SER A 266 -0.73 -7.70 -13.14
C SER A 266 0.30 -7.11 -14.09
N PHE A 267 0.39 -5.78 -14.15
CA PHE A 267 1.40 -5.08 -14.93
C PHE A 267 2.71 -4.89 -14.16
N ILE A 268 2.78 -5.30 -12.89
CA ILE A 268 4.03 -5.31 -12.13
C ILE A 268 4.94 -6.41 -12.70
N ASP A 269 6.01 -6.02 -13.37
CA ASP A 269 7.01 -6.88 -14.02
C ASP A 269 8.31 -7.02 -13.22
N ALA A 270 8.40 -6.34 -12.07
CA ALA A 270 9.60 -6.34 -11.23
C ALA A 270 9.86 -7.68 -10.48
N TYR A 271 8.85 -8.54 -10.38
CA TYR A 271 8.86 -9.74 -9.54
C TYR A 271 8.53 -10.98 -10.36
N GLN A 272 8.99 -12.15 -9.89
CA GLN A 272 8.62 -13.42 -10.50
C GLN A 272 7.10 -13.59 -10.46
N LYS A 273 6.50 -13.95 -11.60
CA LYS A 273 5.07 -14.25 -11.70
C LYS A 273 4.87 -15.76 -11.62
N ILE A 274 3.97 -16.18 -10.73
CA ILE A 274 3.55 -17.58 -10.60
C ILE A 274 2.03 -17.60 -10.62
N ASN A 275 1.43 -18.48 -11.42
CA ASN A 275 -0.01 -18.69 -11.34
C ASN A 275 -0.34 -19.39 -10.02
N LEU A 276 -1.31 -18.86 -9.28
CA LEU A 276 -1.76 -19.41 -8.01
C LEU A 276 -2.16 -20.89 -8.13
N SER A 277 -2.73 -21.31 -9.27
CA SER A 277 -3.06 -22.71 -9.58
C SER A 277 -1.85 -23.65 -9.62
N ASN A 278 -0.64 -23.11 -9.84
CA ASN A 278 0.58 -23.90 -9.98
C ASN A 278 1.32 -24.08 -8.66
N LEU A 279 0.89 -23.40 -7.59
CA LEU A 279 1.44 -23.57 -6.25
C LEU A 279 0.82 -24.81 -5.60
N LYS A 280 1.40 -25.99 -5.88
CA LYS A 280 1.07 -27.21 -5.14
C LYS A 280 1.59 -27.05 -3.70
N ASN A 281 0.67 -26.98 -2.72
CA ASN A 281 0.92 -27.08 -1.27
C ASN A 281 2.20 -26.39 -0.76
N ALA A 282 2.32 -25.07 -0.97
CA ALA A 282 3.42 -24.24 -0.48
C ALA A 282 3.15 -23.62 0.92
#